data_AF-A0A3C0YD04-F1
#
_entry.id   AF-A0A3C0YD04-F1
#
_cell.length_a   1.000
_cell.length_b   1.000
_cell.length_c   1.000
_cell.angle_alpha   90.00
_cell.angle_beta   90.00
_cell.angle_gamma   90.00
#
_symmetry.space_group_name_H-M   'P 1'
#
loop_
_entity.id
_entity.type
_entity.pdbx_description
1 polymer ?
#
loop_
_entity_poly.entity_id
_entity_poly.type
_entity_poly.pdbx_seq_one_letter_code
_entity_poly.pdbx_strand_id
1 'polypeptide(L)'
;MQMHHPDFMVFTGNANPSMALEIAQHLGISLGAAHVGRFSDGEVTVEIQQNVRARDVFVVQSTCAPTNDNLMELLIMVDALKRSSAERIAAVIPYFGYARQDRRPRSARVPISAKVVANMLQAVGVSRVLTMDLHADQI
;
A
#
# COMPACT_ATOMS: atom_id res chain seq x y z
N MET A 1 -9.66 -15.09 -28.56
CA MET A 1 -9.90 -13.75 -27.97
C MET A 1 -8.57 -13.22 -27.50
N GLN A 2 -8.05 -12.15 -28.10
CA GLN A 2 -6.83 -11.52 -27.60
C GLN A 2 -7.14 -10.90 -26.24
N MET A 3 -6.50 -11.41 -25.18
CA MET A 3 -6.56 -10.80 -23.86
C MET A 3 -5.83 -9.46 -23.95
N HIS A 4 -6.60 -8.37 -23.97
CA HIS A 4 -6.06 -7.03 -23.81
C HIS A 4 -5.50 -6.97 -22.39
N HIS A 5 -4.19 -7.10 -22.23
CA HIS A 5 -3.58 -6.94 -20.92
C HIS A 5 -3.83 -5.48 -20.49
N PRO A 6 -4.50 -5.25 -19.35
CA PRO A 6 -4.66 -3.90 -18.86
C PRO A 6 -3.30 -3.26 -18.62
N ASP A 7 -3.22 -1.96 -18.85
CA ASP A 7 -1.98 -1.18 -18.67
C ASP A 7 -1.58 -0.99 -17.19
N PHE A 8 -2.31 -1.65 -16.29
CA PHE A 8 -2.11 -1.60 -14.86
C PHE A 8 -1.97 -2.98 -14.22
N MET A 9 -1.35 -2.99 -13.05
CA MET A 9 -1.10 -4.18 -12.25
C MET A 9 -1.55 -3.96 -10.82
N VAL A 10 -2.07 -5.01 -10.18
CA VAL A 10 -2.49 -4.98 -8.78
C VAL A 10 -1.63 -5.94 -7.99
N PHE A 11 -1.03 -5.46 -6.91
CA PHE A 11 -0.29 -6.28 -5.97
C PHE A 11 -0.89 -6.15 -4.56
N THR A 12 -0.54 -7.06 -3.67
CA THR A 12 -0.98 -7.08 -2.27
C THR A 12 0.17 -7.38 -1.33
N GLY A 13 0.13 -6.81 -0.13
CA GLY A 13 0.91 -7.32 1.00
C GLY A 13 0.12 -8.37 1.79
N ASN A 14 0.46 -8.56 3.06
CA ASN A 14 -0.12 -9.61 3.90
C ASN A 14 -1.34 -9.18 4.73
N ALA A 15 -1.75 -7.91 4.70
CA ALA A 15 -2.81 -7.42 5.59
C ALA A 15 -4.18 -8.04 5.30
N ASN A 16 -4.53 -8.20 4.02
CA ASN A 16 -5.76 -8.87 3.60
C ASN A 16 -5.68 -9.36 2.13
N PRO A 17 -4.96 -10.46 1.86
CA PRO A 17 -4.79 -10.98 0.50
C PRO A 17 -6.09 -11.44 -0.16
N SER A 18 -7.08 -11.92 0.61
CA SER A 18 -8.36 -12.37 0.07
C SER A 18 -9.16 -11.22 -0.55
N MET A 19 -9.21 -10.07 0.13
CA MET A 19 -9.84 -8.87 -0.43
C MET A 19 -9.13 -8.37 -1.69
N ALA A 20 -7.80 -8.39 -1.72
CA ALA A 20 -7.05 -8.02 -2.93
C ALA A 20 -7.34 -8.96 -4.10
N LEU A 21 -7.49 -10.26 -3.83
CA LEU A 21 -7.87 -11.27 -4.82
C LEU A 21 -9.28 -11.03 -5.36
N GLU A 22 -10.26 -10.74 -4.50
CA GLU A 22 -11.62 -10.39 -4.90
C GLU A 22 -11.65 -9.14 -5.80
N ILE A 23 -10.89 -8.10 -5.45
CA ILE A 23 -10.72 -6.89 -6.28
C ILE A 23 -10.16 -7.26 -7.66
N ALA A 24 -9.07 -8.05 -7.71
CA ALA A 24 -8.47 -8.49 -8.97
C ALA A 24 -9.45 -9.31 -9.82
N GLN A 25 -10.22 -10.21 -9.21
CA GLN A 25 -11.27 -10.99 -9.89
C GLN A 25 -12.37 -10.10 -10.47
N HIS A 26 -12.85 -9.11 -9.72
CA HIS A 26 -13.83 -8.15 -10.21
C HIS A 26 -13.31 -7.29 -11.37
N LEU A 27 -12.00 -7.04 -11.41
CA LEU A 27 -11.33 -6.34 -12.51
C LEU A 27 -10.97 -7.27 -13.69
N GLY A 28 -11.19 -8.58 -13.57
CA GLY A 28 -10.87 -9.56 -14.62
C GLY A 28 -9.35 -9.78 -14.81
N ILE A 29 -8.55 -9.58 -13.77
CA ILE A 29 -7.08 -9.73 -13.80
C ILE A 29 -6.59 -10.68 -12.70
N SER A 30 -5.33 -11.09 -12.80
CA SER A 30 -4.61 -11.74 -11.71
C SER A 30 -3.82 -10.71 -10.88
N LEU A 31 -3.54 -11.05 -9.63
CA LEU A 31 -2.55 -10.32 -8.85
C LEU A 31 -1.16 -10.43 -9.50
N GLY A 32 -0.37 -9.37 -9.40
CA GLY A 32 1.02 -9.35 -9.83
C GLY A 32 1.86 -10.28 -8.96
N ALA A 33 2.89 -10.87 -9.57
CA ALA A 33 3.77 -11.79 -8.85
C ALA A 33 4.75 -11.01 -7.95
N ALA A 34 4.60 -11.18 -6.63
CA ALA A 34 5.54 -10.66 -5.65
C ALA A 34 5.63 -11.63 -4.45
N HIS A 35 6.81 -11.72 -3.87
CA HIS A 35 7.01 -12.36 -2.57
C HIS A 35 7.06 -11.29 -1.49
N VAL A 36 6.20 -11.40 -0.48
CA VAL A 36 6.17 -10.51 0.69
C VAL A 36 6.25 -11.38 1.94
N GLY A 37 7.39 -11.36 2.59
CA GLY A 37 7.69 -12.26 3.70
C GLY A 37 8.45 -11.56 4.83
N ARG A 38 9.08 -12.37 5.68
CA ARG A 38 9.96 -11.89 6.75
C ARG A 38 11.24 -12.70 6.83
N PHE A 39 12.32 -12.03 7.22
CA PHE A 39 13.53 -12.69 7.71
C PHE A 39 13.31 -13.28 9.12
N SER A 40 14.26 -14.08 9.59
CA SER A 40 14.16 -14.78 10.88
C SER A 40 14.13 -13.84 12.10
N ASP A 41 14.61 -12.62 11.96
CA ASP A 41 14.58 -11.56 12.97
C ASP A 41 13.30 -10.70 12.91
N GLY A 42 12.42 -10.96 11.94
CA GLY A 42 11.15 -10.26 11.76
C GLY A 42 11.19 -9.07 10.81
N GLU A 43 12.35 -8.76 10.21
CA GLU A 43 12.43 -7.73 9.17
C GLU A 43 11.63 -8.13 7.92
N VAL A 44 10.91 -7.17 7.35
CA VAL A 44 10.11 -7.40 6.14
C VAL A 44 11.02 -7.57 4.93
N THR A 45 10.72 -8.57 4.10
CA THR A 45 11.38 -8.78 2.80
C THR A 45 10.35 -8.74 1.68
N VAL A 46 10.68 -8.03 0.59
CA VAL A 46 9.84 -7.91 -0.59
C VAL A 46 10.66 -8.15 -1.85
N GLU A 47 10.14 -9.00 -2.74
CA GLU A 47 10.69 -9.24 -4.06
C GLU A 47 9.58 -9.12 -5.11
N ILE A 48 9.72 -8.20 -6.06
CA ILE A 48 8.82 -8.09 -7.21
C ILE A 48 9.27 -9.07 -8.30
N GLN A 49 8.47 -10.09 -8.57
CA GLN A 49 8.81 -11.23 -9.43
C GLN A 49 8.27 -11.10 -10.87
N GLN A 50 7.86 -9.88 -11.25
CA GLN A 50 7.30 -9.57 -12.55
C GLN A 50 7.79 -8.20 -13.04
N ASN A 51 7.86 -8.02 -14.36
CA ASN A 51 8.20 -6.73 -14.93
C ASN A 51 7.06 -5.71 -14.71
N VAL A 52 7.38 -4.62 -14.02
CA VAL A 52 6.48 -3.51 -13.71
C VAL A 52 6.87 -2.20 -14.39
N ARG A 53 7.88 -2.22 -15.27
CA ARG A 53 8.45 -1.01 -15.88
C ARG A 53 7.41 -0.29 -16.72
N ALA A 54 7.30 1.03 -16.52
CA ALA A 54 6.35 1.90 -17.21
C ALA A 54 4.88 1.45 -17.09
N ARG A 55 4.54 0.70 -16.04
CA ARG A 55 3.16 0.29 -15.72
C ARG A 55 2.55 1.15 -14.62
N ASP A 56 1.24 1.29 -14.66
CA ASP A 56 0.47 1.79 -13.52
C ASP A 56 0.31 0.67 -12.49
N VAL A 57 0.69 0.93 -11.24
CA VAL A 57 0.67 -0.10 -10.19
C VAL A 57 -0.24 0.32 -9.04
N PHE A 58 -1.08 -0.60 -8.60
CA PHE A 58 -1.93 -0.47 -7.42
C PHE A 58 -1.46 -1.46 -6.36
N VAL A 59 -1.20 -0.98 -5.15
CA VAL A 59 -0.85 -1.84 -4.00
C VAL A 59 -2.02 -1.84 -3.04
N VAL A 60 -2.72 -2.97 -2.93
CA VAL A 60 -3.82 -3.17 -1.98
C VAL A 60 -3.25 -3.65 -0.66
N GLN A 61 -3.26 -2.78 0.35
CA GLN A 61 -2.75 -3.10 1.68
C GLN A 61 -3.40 -2.18 2.70
N SER A 62 -4.21 -2.76 3.59
CA SER A 62 -4.69 -2.04 4.77
C SER A 62 -3.57 -1.91 5.80
N THR A 63 -3.58 -0.82 6.57
CA THR A 63 -2.67 -0.63 7.70
C THR A 63 -3.36 -1.00 9.01
N CYS A 64 -4.02 -2.16 9.03
CA CYS A 64 -4.69 -2.75 10.20
C CYS A 64 -3.72 -3.58 11.05
N ALA A 65 -4.19 -4.16 12.16
CA ALA A 65 -3.33 -4.96 13.04
C ALA A 65 -2.70 -6.18 12.31
N PRO A 66 -1.39 -6.44 12.44
CA PRO A 66 -0.37 -5.63 13.13
C PRO A 66 0.02 -4.36 12.35
N THR A 67 -0.37 -3.19 12.88
CA THR A 67 -0.38 -1.90 12.15
C THR A 67 0.98 -1.51 11.58
N ASN A 68 2.03 -1.63 12.39
CA ASN A 68 3.38 -1.20 12.01
C ASN A 68 3.96 -2.10 10.94
N ASP A 69 3.78 -3.41 11.08
CA ASP A 69 4.30 -4.38 10.13
C ASP A 69 3.62 -4.21 8.78
N ASN A 70 2.28 -4.10 8.76
CA ASN A 70 1.52 -3.90 7.53
C ASN A 70 1.85 -2.56 6.84
N LEU A 71 2.11 -1.51 7.63
CA LEU A 71 2.60 -0.23 7.11
C LEU A 71 4.02 -0.38 6.53
N MET A 72 4.93 -1.06 7.21
CA MET A 72 6.30 -1.27 6.73
C MET A 72 6.32 -2.13 5.46
N GLU A 73 5.50 -3.17 5.38
CA GLU A 73 5.29 -3.94 4.14
C GLU A 73 4.87 -3.05 2.98
N LEU A 74 3.88 -2.19 3.18
CA LEU A 74 3.44 -1.24 2.14
C LEU A 74 4.57 -0.33 1.70
N LEU A 75 5.30 0.28 2.65
CA LEU A 75 6.36 1.23 2.35
C LEU A 75 7.51 0.59 1.57
N ILE A 76 7.97 -0.58 1.99
CA ILE A 76 9.07 -1.32 1.35
C ILE A 76 8.65 -1.81 -0.04
N MET A 77 7.40 -2.27 -0.17
CA MET A 77 6.87 -2.71 -1.46
C MET A 77 6.74 -1.56 -2.47
N VAL A 78 6.31 -0.37 -2.02
CA VAL A 78 6.30 0.83 -2.88
C VAL A 78 7.72 1.23 -3.29
N ASP A 79 8.70 1.20 -2.38
CA ASP A 79 10.09 1.49 -2.72
C ASP A 79 10.63 0.50 -3.77
N ALA A 80 10.36 -0.80 -3.62
CA ALA A 80 10.74 -1.82 -4.60
C ALA A 80 10.12 -1.55 -5.98
N LEU A 81 8.82 -1.29 -6.05
CA LEU A 81 8.11 -0.96 -7.30
C LEU A 81 8.68 0.30 -7.98
N LYS A 82 8.99 1.33 -7.18
CA LYS A 82 9.58 2.58 -7.68
C LYS A 82 10.97 2.35 -8.27
N ARG A 83 11.82 1.58 -7.58
CA ARG A 83 13.16 1.22 -8.09
C ARG A 83 13.09 0.32 -9.32
N SER A 84 12.06 -0.50 -9.42
CA SER A 84 11.72 -1.27 -10.62
C SER A 84 11.08 -0.45 -11.75
N SER A 85 11.08 0.89 -11.64
CA SER A 85 10.63 1.82 -12.68
C SER A 85 9.15 1.71 -13.05
N ALA A 86 8.28 1.43 -12.07
CA ALA A 86 6.84 1.62 -12.24
C ALA A 86 6.54 3.10 -12.61
N GLU A 87 5.59 3.32 -13.51
CA GLU A 87 5.24 4.68 -14.00
C GLU A 87 4.53 5.48 -12.90
N ARG A 88 3.52 4.87 -12.27
CA ARG A 88 2.75 5.44 -11.17
C ARG A 88 2.44 4.36 -10.16
N ILE A 89 2.46 4.74 -8.88
CA ILE A 89 2.15 3.81 -7.79
C ILE A 89 1.03 4.41 -6.95
N ALA A 90 -0.13 3.75 -6.93
CA ALA A 90 -1.26 4.08 -6.10
C ALA A 90 -1.37 3.10 -4.93
N ALA A 91 -1.44 3.62 -3.70
CA ALA A 91 -1.71 2.81 -2.52
C ALA A 91 -3.23 2.73 -2.30
N VAL A 92 -3.78 1.53 -2.36
CA VAL A 92 -5.18 1.26 -2.00
C VAL A 92 -5.16 0.75 -0.56
N ILE A 93 -5.60 1.59 0.37
CA ILE A 93 -5.55 1.37 1.82
C ILE A 93 -6.99 1.36 2.36
N PRO A 94 -7.73 0.24 2.26
CA PRO A 94 -9.14 0.19 2.66
C PRO A 94 -9.37 0.59 4.13
N TYR A 95 -8.50 0.15 5.04
CA TYR A 95 -8.45 0.66 6.40
C TYR A 95 -7.16 1.45 6.65
N PHE A 96 -7.28 2.76 6.88
CA PHE A 96 -6.17 3.64 7.21
C PHE A 96 -5.89 3.66 8.73
N GLY A 97 -4.93 2.86 9.16
CA GLY A 97 -4.37 2.88 10.52
C GLY A 97 -3.79 4.25 10.88
N TYR A 98 -3.65 4.51 12.19
CA TYR A 98 -3.22 5.81 12.74
C TYR A 98 -4.17 7.01 12.47
N ALA A 99 -5.29 6.82 11.77
CA ALA A 99 -6.24 7.89 11.45
C ALA A 99 -6.84 8.62 12.67
N ARG A 100 -6.88 7.99 13.86
CA ARG A 100 -7.50 8.59 15.07
C ARG A 100 -6.66 9.70 15.72
N GLN A 101 -5.39 9.82 15.37
CA GLN A 101 -4.48 10.82 15.95
C GLN A 101 -4.06 11.81 14.86
N ASP A 102 -5.03 12.65 14.52
CA ASP A 102 -5.07 13.61 13.42
C ASP A 102 -4.81 15.07 13.87
N ARG A 103 -4.86 15.36 15.18
CA ARG A 103 -4.68 16.70 15.73
C ARG A 103 -4.01 16.72 17.10
N ARG A 104 -3.58 17.92 17.52
CA ARG A 104 -3.06 18.20 18.86
C ARG A 104 -4.11 18.91 19.72
N PRO A 105 -4.96 18.19 20.49
CA PRO A 105 -5.97 18.82 21.31
C PRO A 105 -5.33 19.67 22.42
N ARG A 106 -5.84 20.89 22.62
CA ARG A 106 -5.39 21.83 23.67
C ARG A 106 -3.85 22.03 23.71
N SER A 107 -3.22 22.06 22.53
CA SER A 107 -1.75 22.19 22.38
C SER A 107 -0.94 21.08 23.08
N ALA A 108 -1.55 19.92 23.35
CA ALA A 108 -0.86 18.77 23.93
C ALA A 108 0.38 18.38 23.11
N ARG A 109 1.40 17.85 23.80
CA ARG A 109 2.66 17.37 23.19
C ARG A 109 2.47 15.93 22.70
N VAL A 110 1.58 15.76 21.73
CA VAL A 110 1.27 14.47 21.09
C VAL A 110 1.66 14.53 19.61
N PRO A 111 2.01 13.38 18.99
CA PRO A 111 2.22 13.34 17.55
C PRO A 111 0.88 13.49 16.81
N ILE A 112 0.98 13.83 15.52
CA ILE A 112 -0.10 13.70 14.56
C ILE A 112 0.27 12.52 13.66
N SER A 113 0.00 11.30 14.11
CA SER A 113 0.54 10.09 13.47
C SER A 113 -0.07 9.84 12.09
N ALA A 114 -1.33 10.23 11.85
CA ALA A 114 -1.92 10.22 10.51
C ALA A 114 -1.06 11.02 9.51
N LYS A 115 -0.58 12.21 9.91
CA LYS A 115 0.30 13.04 9.09
C LYS A 115 1.69 12.45 8.92
N VAL A 116 2.22 11.77 9.94
CA VAL A 116 3.50 11.04 9.83
C VAL A 116 3.39 9.94 8.79
N VAL A 117 2.33 9.13 8.83
CA VAL A 117 2.08 8.07 7.84
C VAL A 117 1.93 8.66 6.44
N ALA A 118 1.16 9.73 6.28
CA ALA A 118 1.02 10.40 4.98
C ALA A 118 2.37 10.88 4.41
N ASN A 119 3.24 11.46 5.26
CA ASN A 119 4.57 11.88 4.84
C ASN A 119 5.46 10.69 4.45
N MET A 120 5.36 9.57 5.16
CA MET A 120 6.11 8.35 4.83
C MET A 120 5.69 7.79 3.46
N LEU A 121 4.38 7.69 3.21
CA LEU A 121 3.83 7.24 1.92
C LEU A 121 4.30 8.14 0.77
N GLN A 122 4.23 9.46 0.96
CA GLN A 122 4.73 10.43 -0.02
C GLN A 122 6.24 10.26 -0.26
N ALA A 123 7.03 10.11 0.80
CA ALA A 123 8.48 10.00 0.71
C ALA A 123 8.94 8.76 -0.07
N VAL A 124 8.31 7.59 0.16
CA VAL A 124 8.65 6.37 -0.58
C VAL A 124 8.20 6.43 -2.05
N GLY A 125 7.24 7.30 -2.38
CA GLY A 125 6.85 7.61 -3.76
C GLY A 125 5.44 7.16 -4.13
N VAL A 126 4.54 7.02 -3.17
CA VAL A 126 3.10 6.87 -3.46
C VAL A 126 2.60 8.12 -4.18
N SER A 127 2.05 7.93 -5.38
CA SER A 127 1.52 9.00 -6.22
C SER A 127 0.07 9.35 -5.89
N ARG A 128 -0.69 8.38 -5.37
CA ARG A 128 -2.10 8.52 -4.98
C ARG A 128 -2.46 7.54 -3.88
N VAL A 129 -3.36 7.93 -2.99
CA VAL A 129 -3.99 7.05 -2.00
C VAL A 129 -5.47 6.90 -2.32
N LEU A 130 -5.98 5.68 -2.26
CA LEU A 130 -7.41 5.36 -2.22
C LEU A 130 -7.71 4.71 -0.87
N THR A 131 -8.71 5.19 -0.15
CA THR A 131 -9.08 4.67 1.18
C THR A 131 -10.59 4.74 1.38
N MET A 132 -11.10 4.12 2.45
CA MET A 132 -12.53 4.06 2.77
C MET A 132 -12.76 4.63 4.17
N ASP A 133 -13.82 5.44 4.32
CA ASP A 133 -14.36 5.93 5.60
C ASP A 133 -13.29 6.36 6.62
N LEU A 134 -12.52 7.39 6.26
CA LEU A 134 -11.51 7.96 7.15
C LEU A 134 -12.15 8.41 8.47
N HIS A 135 -11.37 8.31 9.56
CA HIS A 135 -11.84 8.74 10.87
C HIS A 135 -12.23 10.22 10.90
N ALA A 136 -11.55 11.04 10.10
CA ALA A 136 -11.84 12.44 9.91
C ALA A 136 -11.55 12.80 8.43
N ASP A 137 -12.48 13.50 7.78
CA ASP A 137 -12.41 13.83 6.35
C ASP A 137 -11.25 14.79 6.00
N GLN A 138 -10.61 15.42 6.99
CA GLN A 138 -9.49 16.34 6.78
C GLN A 138 -8.14 15.63 6.56
N ILE A 139 -8.09 14.31 6.74
CA ILE A 139 -6.87 13.49 6.58
C ILE A 139 -6.47 13.34 5.11
#